data_AF-A0A1Z9JX07-F1
#
_entry.id   AF-A0A1Z9JX07-F1
#
_cell.length_a   1.000
_cell.length_b   1.000
_cell.length_c   1.000
_cell.angle_alpha   90.00
_cell.angle_beta   90.00
_cell.angle_gamma   90.00
#
_symmetry.space_group_name_H-M   'P 1'
#
loop_
_entity.id
_entity.type
_entity.pdbx_description
1 polymer ?
#
loop_
_entity_poly.entity_id
_entity_poly.type
_entity_poly.pdbx_seq_one_letter_code
_entity_poly.pdbx_strand_id
1 'polypeptide(L)'
;MEHWKLTIGNEKRVPVINLFYANSRYRFWTGKVIGLKLTSYDNPELLKAAFELKLIEGWRPPQKTKQEVDLIPTVVEILNKGIKDKISQGCSERYIKDARRVVNLWKRFERANNIRNIEIDKLSEIYLSKFIIRPSWGPKTQRTIKSTISPLLSMPKLTSAVKLHKPLSKLNKPIDNISEVINEIKNYNRNLY
;
A
#
# COMPACT_ATOMS: atom_id res chain seq x y z
N MET A 1 19.92 11.34 38.03
CA MET A 1 18.65 11.10 38.76
C MET A 1 17.53 11.18 37.74
N GLU A 2 16.77 10.11 37.51
CA GLU A 2 15.62 10.17 36.59
C GLU A 2 14.60 11.16 37.14
N HIS A 3 14.49 12.35 36.53
CA HIS A 3 13.54 13.37 36.94
C HIS A 3 12.14 12.98 36.46
N TRP A 4 11.39 12.26 37.29
CA TRP A 4 9.95 12.15 37.14
C TRP A 4 9.27 13.33 37.85
N LYS A 5 8.22 13.88 37.26
CA LYS A 5 7.41 14.95 37.86
C LYS A 5 5.96 14.52 37.92
N LEU A 6 5.41 14.45 39.13
CA LEU A 6 4.03 14.08 39.37
C LEU A 6 3.23 15.31 39.82
N THR A 7 2.13 15.62 39.13
CA THR A 7 1.25 16.74 39.47
C THR A 7 -0.22 16.35 39.40
N ILE A 8 -1.03 16.94 40.28
CA ILE A 8 -2.49 16.87 40.20
C ILE A 8 -2.94 18.02 39.29
N GLY A 9 -3.67 17.70 38.23
CA GLY A 9 -4.34 18.69 37.37
C GLY A 9 -5.84 18.47 37.39
N ASN A 10 -6.59 19.47 36.95
CA ASN A 10 -8.04 19.38 36.79
C ASN A 10 -8.37 19.39 35.30
N GLU A 11 -8.97 18.32 34.79
CA GLU A 11 -9.44 18.23 33.40
C GLU A 11 -10.96 18.07 33.42
N LYS A 12 -11.69 19.04 32.86
CA LYS A 12 -13.17 19.07 32.85
C LYS A 12 -13.82 18.85 34.24
N ARG A 13 -13.28 19.51 35.28
CA ARG A 13 -13.70 19.39 36.70
C ARG A 13 -13.44 18.03 37.37
N VAL A 14 -12.72 17.13 36.71
CA VAL A 14 -12.27 15.87 37.32
C VAL A 14 -10.78 15.97 37.63
N PRO A 15 -10.33 15.64 38.85
CA PRO A 15 -8.90 15.59 39.16
C PRO A 15 -8.22 14.45 38.38
N VAL A 16 -7.03 14.71 37.85
CA VAL A 16 -6.24 13.80 37.03
C VAL A 16 -4.78 13.86 37.47
N ILE A 17 -4.16 12.70 37.62
CA ILE A 17 -2.74 12.61 37.92
C ILE A 17 -1.94 12.66 36.63
N ASN A 18 -1.03 13.62 36.55
CA ASN A 18 -0.09 13.79 35.46
C ASN A 18 1.28 13.30 35.89
N LEU A 19 1.79 12.29 35.20
CA LEU A 19 3.16 11.79 35.34
C LEU A 19 3.97 12.19 34.12
N PHE A 20 5.01 12.99 34.31
CA PHE A 20 6.03 13.24 33.30
C PHE A 20 7.20 12.31 33.53
N TYR A 21 7.45 11.42 32.56
CA TYR A 21 8.56 10.47 32.57
C TYR A 21 9.10 10.31 31.13
N ALA A 22 10.43 10.33 30.96
CA ALA A 22 11.10 10.18 29.66
C ALA A 22 10.52 11.07 28.53
N ASN A 23 10.38 12.38 28.82
CA ASN A 23 9.82 13.38 27.90
C ASN A 23 8.39 13.10 27.40
N SER A 24 7.68 12.18 28.07
CA SER A 24 6.30 11.79 27.76
C SER A 24 5.38 12.11 28.95
N ARG A 25 4.18 12.60 28.65
CA ARG A 25 3.14 12.88 29.65
C ARG A 25 2.14 11.72 29.69
N TYR A 26 2.06 11.06 30.83
CA TYR A 26 1.06 10.06 31.14
C TYR A 26 -0.03 10.68 32.02
N ARG A 27 -1.28 10.32 31.76
CA ARG A 27 -2.44 10.78 32.53
C ARG A 27 -3.17 9.59 33.10
N PHE A 28 -3.47 9.64 34.40
CA PHE A 28 -4.14 8.58 35.12
C PHE A 28 -5.34 9.13 35.88
N TRP A 29 -6.50 8.51 35.64
CA TRP A 29 -7.75 8.73 36.37
C TRP A 29 -8.02 7.65 37.41
N THR A 30 -7.30 6.52 37.34
CA THR A 30 -7.52 5.36 38.21
C THR A 30 -6.19 4.71 38.59
N GLY A 31 -6.11 4.23 39.82
CA GLY A 31 -4.99 3.45 40.35
C GLY A 31 -4.94 1.99 39.90
N LYS A 32 -5.86 1.54 39.03
CA LYS A 32 -5.86 0.14 38.55
C LYS A 32 -4.53 -0.27 37.93
N VAL A 33 -3.82 0.66 37.29
CA VAL A 33 -2.52 0.43 36.65
C VAL A 33 -1.40 0.12 37.67
N ILE A 34 -1.57 0.57 38.92
CA ILE A 34 -0.66 0.30 40.03
C ILE A 34 -1.20 -0.77 41.00
N GLY A 35 -2.29 -1.47 40.63
CA GLY A 35 -2.91 -2.52 41.44
C GLY A 35 -3.85 -2.03 42.55
N LEU A 36 -4.17 -0.73 42.58
CA LEU A 36 -5.06 -0.15 43.60
C LEU A 36 -6.45 0.13 43.04
N LYS A 37 -7.50 -0.19 43.80
CA LYS A 37 -8.89 0.14 43.48
C LYS A 37 -9.25 1.57 43.95
N LEU A 38 -8.40 2.54 43.64
CA LEU A 38 -8.63 3.94 43.97
C LEU A 38 -8.89 4.74 42.69
N THR A 39 -9.88 5.63 42.72
CA THR A 39 -10.13 6.56 41.61
C THR A 39 -9.66 7.97 41.98
N SER A 40 -9.33 8.78 40.98
CA SER A 40 -8.96 10.17 41.22
C SER A 40 -10.14 10.99 41.76
N TYR A 41 -11.38 10.55 41.51
CA TYR A 41 -12.60 11.17 42.00
C TYR A 41 -12.75 11.05 43.52
N ASP A 42 -12.40 9.90 44.09
CA ASP A 42 -12.58 9.63 45.53
C ASP A 42 -11.56 10.39 46.37
N ASN A 43 -10.28 10.28 46.03
CA ASN A 43 -9.21 11.00 46.74
C ASN A 43 -7.96 11.18 45.86
N PRO A 44 -7.77 12.36 45.24
CA PRO A 44 -6.67 12.59 44.31
C PRO A 44 -5.30 12.68 45.00
N GLU A 45 -5.24 13.09 46.26
CA GLU A 45 -3.99 13.20 47.02
C GLU A 45 -3.45 11.82 47.40
N LEU A 46 -4.32 10.92 47.88
CA LEU A 46 -3.95 9.53 48.15
C LEU A 46 -3.50 8.81 46.88
N LEU A 47 -4.19 9.05 45.77
CA LEU A 47 -3.80 8.46 44.49
C LEU A 47 -2.42 8.98 44.04
N LYS A 48 -2.12 10.27 44.26
CA LYS A 48 -0.79 10.86 44.00
C LYS A 48 0.29 10.18 44.84
N ALA A 49 0.10 10.08 46.16
CA ALA A 49 1.06 9.44 47.06
C ALA A 49 1.30 7.97 46.69
N ALA A 50 0.24 7.25 46.29
CA ALA A 50 0.35 5.88 45.84
C ALA A 50 1.19 5.73 44.55
N PHE A 51 1.06 6.67 43.60
CA PHE A 51 1.92 6.70 42.42
C PHE A 51 3.37 7.05 42.78
N GLU A 52 3.62 7.97 43.71
CA GLU A 52 4.98 8.29 44.19
C GLU A 52 5.66 7.06 44.82
N LEU A 53 4.96 6.35 45.71
CA LEU A 53 5.45 5.11 46.32
C LEU A 53 5.77 4.05 45.26
N LYS A 54 4.87 3.83 44.31
CA LYS A 54 5.06 2.83 43.24
C LYS A 54 6.23 3.19 42.33
N LEU A 55 6.43 4.47 42.02
CA LEU A 55 7.58 4.93 41.24
C LEU A 55 8.92 4.71 41.97
N ILE A 56 8.92 4.84 43.31
CA ILE A 56 10.08 4.51 44.16
C ILE A 56 10.32 3.00 44.18
N GLU A 57 9.26 2.18 44.27
CA GLU A 57 9.33 0.72 44.18
C GLU A 57 9.78 0.19 42.80
N GLY A 58 10.04 1.08 41.83
CA GLY A 58 10.54 0.71 40.50
C GLY A 58 9.44 0.50 39.46
N TRP A 59 8.17 0.79 39.77
CA TRP A 59 7.12 0.81 38.76
C TRP A 59 7.40 1.90 37.73
N ARG A 60 7.11 1.61 36.46
CA ARG A 60 7.21 2.55 35.34
C ARG A 60 5.96 2.44 34.46
N PRO A 61 5.48 3.55 33.89
CA PRO A 61 4.29 3.51 33.05
C PRO A 61 4.53 2.61 31.83
N PRO A 62 3.58 1.73 31.47
CA PRO A 62 3.71 0.89 30.30
C PRO A 62 3.82 1.79 29.06
N GLN A 63 4.90 1.61 28.31
CA GLN A 63 5.04 2.25 27.01
C GLN A 63 3.88 1.78 26.13
N LYS A 64 3.21 2.72 25.45
CA LYS A 64 2.25 2.36 24.41
C LYS A 64 3.05 1.70 23.27
N THR A 65 3.22 0.38 23.32
CA THR A 65 3.49 -0.37 22.11
C THR A 65 2.32 -0.10 21.19
N LYS A 66 2.57 0.64 20.10
CA LYS A 66 1.62 0.68 19.00
C LYS A 66 1.43 -0.79 18.61
N GLN A 67 0.26 -1.34 18.92
CA GLN A 67 -0.17 -2.57 18.27
C GLN A 67 -0.16 -2.22 16.79
N GLU A 68 0.83 -2.71 16.06
CA GLU A 68 0.78 -2.77 14.60
C GLU A 68 -0.40 -3.68 14.30
N VAL A 69 -1.58 -3.08 14.14
CA VAL A 69 -2.66 -3.75 13.45
C VAL A 69 -2.07 -4.02 12.06
N ASP A 70 -1.97 -5.29 11.69
CA ASP A 70 -1.60 -5.71 10.34
C ASP A 70 -2.63 -5.15 9.36
N LEU A 71 -2.46 -3.88 8.99
CA LEU A 71 -3.29 -3.22 8.00
C LEU A 71 -2.96 -3.89 6.68
N ILE A 72 -3.93 -4.64 6.15
CA ILE A 72 -3.82 -5.23 4.81
C ILE A 72 -3.48 -4.10 3.86
N PRO A 73 -2.30 -4.14 3.21
CA PRO A 73 -1.83 -3.02 2.42
C PRO A 73 -2.74 -2.82 1.21
N THR A 74 -2.93 -1.56 0.85
CA THR A 74 -3.67 -1.20 -0.36
C THR A 74 -2.85 -1.47 -1.62
N VAL A 75 -3.53 -1.64 -2.76
CA VAL A 75 -2.87 -1.82 -4.07
C VAL A 75 -1.92 -0.65 -4.35
N VAL A 76 -2.31 0.58 -4.03
CA VAL A 76 -1.47 1.77 -4.23
C VAL A 76 -0.21 1.73 -3.37
N GLU A 77 -0.29 1.29 -2.12
CA GLU A 77 0.87 1.14 -1.24
C GLU A 77 1.84 0.08 -1.77
N ILE A 78 1.33 -1.06 -2.23
CA ILE A 78 2.15 -2.11 -2.84
C ILE A 78 2.83 -1.62 -4.11
N LEU A 79 2.11 -0.93 -5.00
CA LEU A 79 2.72 -0.38 -6.21
C LEU A 79 3.83 0.63 -5.87
N ASN A 80 3.63 1.48 -4.85
CA ASN A 80 4.67 2.41 -4.40
C ASN A 80 5.86 1.69 -3.76
N LYS A 81 5.62 0.62 -2.99
CA LYS A 81 6.67 -0.24 -2.43
C LYS A 81 7.47 -0.90 -3.56
N GLY A 82 6.79 -1.49 -4.54
CA GLY A 82 7.41 -2.07 -5.73
C GLY A 82 8.25 -1.05 -6.52
N ILE A 83 7.83 0.21 -6.61
CA ILE A 83 8.67 1.26 -7.21
C ILE A 83 9.94 1.50 -6.39
N LYS A 84 9.84 1.58 -5.05
CA LYS A 84 11.01 1.76 -4.18
C LYS A 84 11.98 0.59 -4.31
N ASP A 85 11.46 -0.64 -4.37
CA ASP A 85 12.26 -1.86 -4.57
C ASP A 85 12.93 -1.87 -5.95
N LYS A 86 12.26 -1.36 -6.98
CA LYS A 86 12.85 -1.23 -8.33
C LYS A 86 13.92 -0.14 -8.40
N ILE A 87 13.77 0.94 -7.63
CA ILE A 87 14.79 1.98 -7.49
C ILE A 87 16.03 1.41 -6.80
N SER A 88 15.86 0.67 -5.69
CA SER A 88 17.00 0.06 -4.99
C SER A 88 17.71 -1.02 -5.82
N GLN A 89 16.99 -1.70 -6.72
CA GLN A 89 17.55 -2.63 -7.70
C GLN A 89 18.30 -1.97 -8.86
N GLY A 90 18.36 -0.63 -8.93
CA GLY A 90 19.07 0.09 -9.99
C GLY A 90 18.35 0.06 -11.35
N CYS A 91 17.02 -0.04 -11.37
CA CYS A 91 16.26 0.02 -12.62
C CYS A 91 16.43 1.36 -13.34
N SER A 92 16.27 1.35 -14.67
CA SER A 92 16.41 2.57 -15.48
C SER A 92 15.41 3.66 -15.09
N GLU A 93 15.85 4.92 -15.18
CA GLU A 93 15.03 6.08 -14.86
C GLU A 93 13.76 6.17 -15.73
N ARG A 94 13.87 5.77 -17.00
CA ARG A 94 12.74 5.65 -17.92
C ARG A 94 11.68 4.67 -17.40
N TYR A 95 12.09 3.49 -16.94
CA TYR A 95 11.18 2.51 -16.37
C TYR A 95 10.52 3.03 -15.09
N ILE A 96 11.28 3.70 -14.22
CA ILE A 96 10.75 4.30 -12.99
C ILE A 96 9.69 5.38 -13.31
N LYS A 97 9.93 6.21 -14.33
CA LYS A 97 8.98 7.21 -14.80
C LYS A 97 7.68 6.56 -15.31
N ASP A 98 7.80 5.48 -16.09
CA ASP A 98 6.65 4.72 -16.56
C ASP A 98 5.89 4.04 -15.41
N ALA A 99 6.59 3.49 -14.42
CA ALA A 99 5.99 2.90 -13.22
C ALA A 99 5.20 3.94 -12.40
N ARG A 100 5.77 5.13 -12.17
CA ARG A 100 5.06 6.25 -11.52
C ARG A 100 3.83 6.69 -12.31
N ARG A 101 3.93 6.73 -13.64
CA ARG A 101 2.77 7.02 -14.52
C ARG A 101 1.67 5.98 -14.35
N VAL A 102 2.01 4.69 -14.28
CA VAL A 102 1.04 3.61 -14.07
C VAL A 102 0.32 3.76 -12.72
N VAL A 103 1.03 4.10 -11.64
CA VAL A 103 0.41 4.37 -10.33
C VAL A 103 -0.59 5.53 -10.40
N ASN A 104 -0.24 6.60 -11.11
CA ASN A 104 -1.16 7.73 -11.29
C ASN A 104 -2.39 7.34 -12.12
N LEU A 105 -2.24 6.49 -13.13
CA LEU A 105 -3.36 5.94 -13.89
C LEU A 105 -4.25 5.04 -13.02
N TRP A 106 -3.66 4.25 -12.12
CA TRP A 106 -4.40 3.44 -11.16
C TRP A 106 -5.23 4.30 -10.21
N LYS A 107 -4.63 5.34 -9.61
CA LYS A 107 -5.38 6.28 -8.76
C LYS A 107 -6.55 6.94 -9.49
N ARG A 108 -6.38 7.26 -10.78
CA ARG A 108 -7.47 7.80 -11.62
C ARG A 108 -8.55 6.74 -11.89
N PHE A 109 -8.15 5.48 -12.08
CA PHE A 109 -9.09 4.36 -12.22
C PHE A 109 -9.95 4.16 -10.99
N GLU A 110 -9.34 4.15 -9.80
CA GLU A 110 -10.05 4.02 -8.53
C GLU A 110 -11.10 5.13 -8.38
N ARG A 111 -10.68 6.39 -8.58
CA ARG A 111 -11.59 7.55 -8.56
C ARG A 111 -12.73 7.43 -9.55
N ALA A 112 -12.47 7.01 -10.78
CA ALA A 112 -13.49 6.89 -11.83
C ALA A 112 -14.53 5.80 -11.53
N ASN A 113 -14.14 4.76 -10.79
CA ASN A 113 -15.06 3.68 -10.39
C ASN A 113 -15.71 3.92 -9.02
N ASN A 114 -15.52 5.09 -8.39
CA ASN A 114 -15.94 5.38 -7.01
C ASN A 114 -15.38 4.40 -5.97
N ILE A 115 -14.22 3.80 -6.25
CA ILE A 115 -13.52 2.91 -5.33
C ILE A 115 -12.39 3.71 -4.69
N ARG A 116 -12.19 3.56 -3.38
CA ARG A 116 -11.05 4.16 -2.68
C ARG A 116 -10.28 3.06 -1.98
N ASN A 117 -8.96 3.04 -2.19
CA ASN A 117 -8.03 2.19 -1.45
C ASN A 117 -8.40 0.70 -1.47
N ILE A 118 -8.38 0.10 -2.67
CA ILE A 118 -8.58 -1.34 -2.79
C ILE A 118 -7.50 -2.06 -1.98
N GLU A 119 -7.91 -2.86 -0.99
CA GLU A 119 -7.03 -3.80 -0.29
C GLU A 119 -6.50 -4.83 -1.29
N ILE A 120 -5.25 -5.25 -1.14
CA ILE A 120 -4.63 -6.18 -2.08
C ILE A 120 -5.39 -7.50 -2.20
N ASP A 121 -5.98 -8.00 -1.12
CA ASP A 121 -6.72 -9.27 -1.11
C ASP A 121 -8.01 -9.20 -1.94
N LYS A 122 -8.56 -8.00 -2.12
CA LYS A 122 -9.74 -7.75 -2.97
C LYS A 122 -9.37 -7.53 -4.43
N LEU A 123 -8.09 -7.50 -4.79
CA LEU A 123 -7.64 -7.34 -6.16
C LEU A 123 -7.87 -8.62 -6.95
N SER A 124 -8.93 -8.63 -7.76
CA SER A 124 -9.27 -9.75 -8.65
C SER A 124 -8.79 -9.53 -10.09
N GLU A 125 -8.75 -10.61 -10.87
CA GLU A 125 -8.44 -10.57 -12.29
C GLU A 125 -9.39 -9.65 -13.06
N ILE A 126 -10.66 -9.59 -12.65
CA ILE A 126 -11.68 -8.73 -13.26
C ILE A 126 -11.32 -7.26 -13.05
N TYR A 127 -10.88 -6.87 -11.86
CA TYR A 127 -10.45 -5.49 -11.61
C TYR A 127 -9.19 -5.14 -12.40
N LEU A 128 -8.21 -6.05 -12.42
CA LEU A 128 -6.95 -5.83 -13.13
C LEU A 128 -7.18 -5.76 -14.66
N SER A 129 -8.05 -6.61 -15.21
CA SER A 129 -8.40 -6.59 -16.63
C SER A 129 -9.15 -5.31 -17.01
N LYS A 130 -10.13 -4.85 -16.21
CA LYS A 130 -10.80 -3.55 -16.42
C LYS A 130 -9.83 -2.38 -16.39
N PHE A 131 -8.79 -2.45 -15.57
CA PHE A 131 -7.76 -1.41 -15.52
C PHE A 131 -6.90 -1.40 -16.79
N ILE A 132 -6.41 -2.58 -17.21
CA ILE A 132 -5.44 -2.74 -18.31
C ILE A 132 -6.10 -2.63 -19.69
N ILE A 133 -7.28 -3.21 -19.87
CA ILE A 133 -7.99 -3.27 -21.15
C ILE A 133 -8.95 -2.09 -21.22
N ARG A 134 -8.47 -0.98 -21.78
CA ARG A 134 -9.27 0.23 -22.00
C ARG A 134 -9.47 0.49 -23.48
N PRO A 135 -10.66 0.96 -23.89
CA PRO A 135 -10.92 1.32 -25.28
C PRO A 135 -10.05 2.50 -25.75
N SER A 136 -9.63 3.38 -24.83
CA SER A 136 -8.74 4.50 -25.15
C SER A 136 -7.27 4.09 -25.39
N TRP A 137 -6.89 2.84 -25.12
CA TRP A 137 -5.52 2.37 -25.27
C TRP A 137 -5.41 1.32 -26.37
N GLY A 138 -4.51 1.57 -27.33
CA GLY A 138 -4.16 0.57 -28.34
C GLY A 138 -3.41 -0.65 -27.76
N PRO A 139 -3.33 -1.78 -28.49
CA PRO A 139 -2.75 -3.04 -28.00
C PRO A 139 -1.30 -2.90 -27.49
N LYS A 140 -0.50 -2.04 -28.12
CA LYS A 140 0.88 -1.76 -27.69
C LYS A 140 0.91 -1.11 -26.30
N THR A 141 0.06 -0.10 -26.07
CA THR A 141 -0.05 0.60 -24.79
C THR A 141 -0.53 -0.33 -23.68
N GLN A 142 -1.54 -1.15 -23.96
CA GLN A 142 -2.04 -2.14 -23.00
C GLN A 142 -0.94 -3.13 -22.60
N ARG A 143 -0.14 -3.60 -23.58
CA ARG A 143 1.02 -4.46 -23.32
C ARG A 143 2.06 -3.78 -22.43
N THR A 144 2.42 -2.53 -22.73
CA THR A 144 3.38 -1.76 -21.91
C THR A 144 2.87 -1.61 -20.48
N ILE A 145 1.62 -1.21 -20.28
CA ILE A 145 1.04 -1.04 -18.94
C ILE A 145 1.04 -2.36 -18.18
N LYS A 146 0.67 -3.47 -18.84
CA LYS A 146 0.73 -4.81 -18.24
C LYS A 146 2.16 -5.19 -17.83
N SER A 147 3.14 -4.98 -18.71
CA SER A 147 4.55 -5.29 -18.43
C SER A 147 5.15 -4.41 -17.33
N THR A 148 4.67 -3.17 -17.18
CA THR A 148 5.15 -2.25 -16.15
C THR A 148 4.50 -2.55 -14.79
N ILE A 149 3.21 -2.87 -14.74
CA ILE A 149 2.50 -3.12 -13.47
C ILE A 149 2.81 -4.50 -12.88
N SER A 150 3.07 -5.51 -13.72
CA SER A 150 3.26 -6.88 -13.26
C SER A 150 4.43 -7.05 -12.27
N PRO A 151 5.62 -6.47 -12.53
CA PRO A 151 6.74 -6.53 -11.58
C PRO A 151 6.52 -5.71 -10.30
N LEU A 152 5.59 -4.75 -10.30
CA LEU A 152 5.30 -3.91 -9.13
C LEU A 152 4.33 -4.60 -8.16
N LEU A 153 3.40 -5.41 -8.68
CA LEU A 153 2.44 -6.15 -7.87
C LEU A 153 3.06 -7.42 -7.26
N SER A 154 4.12 -7.97 -7.84
CA SER A 154 4.74 -9.24 -7.41
C SER A 154 3.75 -10.43 -7.35
N MET A 155 2.64 -10.36 -8.08
CA MET A 155 1.58 -11.38 -8.14
C MET A 155 1.50 -11.99 -9.56
N PRO A 156 2.44 -12.87 -9.95
CA PRO A 156 2.53 -13.37 -11.32
C PRO A 156 1.31 -14.19 -11.75
N LYS A 157 0.67 -14.91 -10.82
CA LYS A 157 -0.55 -15.69 -11.10
C LYS A 157 -1.71 -14.79 -11.53
N LEU A 158 -1.90 -13.66 -10.84
CA LEU A 158 -2.96 -12.70 -11.14
C LEU A 158 -2.70 -11.96 -12.46
N THR A 159 -1.46 -11.52 -12.68
CA THR A 159 -1.12 -10.72 -13.87
C THR A 159 -1.07 -11.57 -15.14
N SER A 160 -0.67 -12.84 -15.04
CA SER A 160 -0.68 -13.76 -16.18
C SER A 160 -2.09 -14.12 -16.64
N ALA A 161 -3.05 -14.22 -15.71
CA ALA A 161 -4.45 -14.52 -16.01
C ALA A 161 -5.09 -13.49 -16.97
N VAL A 162 -4.74 -12.20 -16.85
CA VAL A 162 -5.25 -11.15 -17.74
C VAL A 162 -4.74 -11.31 -19.18
N LYS A 163 -5.53 -11.91 -20.07
CA LYS A 163 -5.15 -12.10 -21.49
C LYS A 163 -5.34 -10.81 -22.29
N LEU A 164 -4.33 -10.42 -23.06
CA LEU A 164 -4.38 -9.26 -23.97
C LEU A 164 -4.64 -9.71 -25.40
N HIS A 165 -5.42 -8.93 -26.16
CA HIS A 165 -5.59 -9.16 -27.58
C HIS A 165 -4.28 -8.87 -28.34
N LYS A 166 -3.88 -9.78 -29.24
CA LYS A 166 -2.73 -9.55 -30.11
C LYS A 166 -3.08 -8.46 -31.14
N PRO A 167 -2.22 -7.48 -31.41
CA PRO A 167 -2.47 -6.58 -32.53
C PRO A 167 -2.61 -7.44 -33.81
N LEU A 168 -3.69 -7.24 -34.56
CA LEU A 168 -3.83 -7.85 -35.87
C LEU A 168 -2.80 -7.19 -36.79
N SER A 169 -1.93 -7.99 -37.38
CA SER A 169 -1.03 -7.52 -38.43
C SER A 169 -1.90 -7.12 -39.63
N LYS A 170 -2.01 -5.82 -39.87
CA LYS A 170 -2.61 -5.31 -41.10
C LYS A 170 -1.51 -5.12 -42.13
N LEU A 171 -1.74 -5.60 -43.34
CA LEU A 171 -0.87 -5.35 -44.46
C LEU A 171 -0.99 -3.86 -44.83
N ASN A 172 0.10 -3.09 -44.72
CA ASN A 172 0.08 -1.65 -44.94
C ASN A 172 -0.07 -1.27 -46.43
N LYS A 173 0.18 -2.21 -47.34
CA LYS A 173 -0.09 -2.10 -48.76
C LYS A 173 -0.96 -3.30 -49.17
N PRO A 174 -2.10 -3.11 -49.83
CA PRO A 174 -2.83 -4.24 -50.39
C PRO A 174 -1.93 -4.97 -51.40
N ILE A 175 -2.06 -6.29 -51.48
CA ILE A 175 -1.51 -7.06 -52.61
C ILE A 175 -2.57 -6.99 -53.69
N ASP A 176 -2.26 -6.29 -54.79
CA ASP A 176 -3.21 -6.04 -55.86
C ASP A 176 -3.61 -7.34 -56.59
N ASN A 177 -2.67 -8.27 -56.77
CA ASN A 177 -2.91 -9.55 -57.42
C ASN A 177 -2.35 -10.72 -56.60
N ILE A 178 -3.19 -11.29 -55.75
CA ILE A 178 -2.81 -12.40 -54.86
C ILE A 178 -2.35 -13.63 -55.67
N SER A 179 -2.98 -13.88 -56.82
CA SER A 179 -2.67 -15.04 -57.68
C SER A 179 -1.26 -14.98 -58.25
N GLU A 180 -0.80 -13.80 -58.64
CA GLU A 180 0.54 -13.58 -59.19
C GLU A 180 1.63 -13.80 -58.15
N VAL A 181 1.43 -13.27 -56.94
CA VAL A 181 2.35 -13.48 -55.80
C VAL A 181 2.43 -14.96 -55.41
N ILE A 182 1.30 -15.67 -55.38
CA ILE A 182 1.30 -17.12 -55.09
C ILE A 182 2.04 -17.90 -56.18
N ASN A 183 1.87 -17.53 -57.45
CA ASN A 183 2.58 -18.17 -58.55
C ASN A 183 4.08 -17.89 -58.52
N GLU A 184 4.49 -16.66 -58.19
CA GLU A 184 5.89 -16.30 -57.99
C GLU A 184 6.54 -17.12 -56.86
N ILE A 185 5.84 -17.27 -55.73
CA ILE A 185 6.29 -18.10 -54.60
C ILE A 185 6.44 -19.57 -55.02
N LYS A 186 5.47 -20.11 -55.78
CA LYS A 186 5.55 -21.48 -56.32
C LYS A 186 6.73 -21.66 -57.27
N ASN A 187 7.03 -20.67 -58.11
CA ASN A 187 8.14 -20.72 -59.06
C ASN A 187 9.51 -20.62 -58.39
N TYR A 188 9.60 -19.90 -57.27
CA TYR A 188 10.84 -19.70 -56.53
C TYR A 188 11.16 -20.88 -55.60
N ASN A 189 10.14 -21.55 -55.06
CA ASN A 189 10.33 -22.64 -54.09
C ASN A 189 10.31 -24.02 -54.76
N ARG A 190 11.41 -24.38 -55.41
CA ARG A 190 11.59 -25.70 -56.06
C ARG A 190 11.63 -26.89 -55.10
N ASN A 191 11.71 -26.65 -53.78
CA ASN A 191 11.80 -27.70 -52.75
C ASN A 191 10.44 -28.08 -52.13
N LEU A 192 9.33 -27.57 -52.68
CA LEU A 192 7.96 -27.91 -52.24
C LEU A 192 7.28 -28.98 -53.12
N TYR A 193 8.04 -29.66 -53.97
CA TYR A 193 7.62 -30.87 -54.68
C TYR A 193 8.53 -32.04 -54.34
#